data_AF-A0A0R2DS61-F1
#
_entry.id   AF-A0A0R2DS61-F1
#
_cell.length_a   1.000
_cell.length_b   1.000
_cell.length_c   1.000
_cell.angle_alpha   90.00
_cell.angle_beta   90.00
_cell.angle_gamma   90.00
#
_symmetry.space_group_name_H-M   'P 1'
#
loop_
_entity.id
_entity.type
_entity.pdbx_description
1 polymer ?
#
loop_
_entity_poly.entity_id
_entity_poly.type
_entity_poly.pdbx_seq_one_letter_code
_entity_poly.pdbx_strand_id
1 'polypeptide(L)' 'MRIVVTTVANNGLPQYYGFPNNQVARSLTEVADDLAGTTELKSATNKQDLEQLLNE' A
#
# COMPACT_ATOMS: atom_id res chain seq x y z
N MET A 1 -9.53 13.82 -15.26
CA MET A 1 -8.08 14.03 -15.01
C MET A 1 -7.60 15.46 -15.23
N ARG A 2 -8.10 16.22 -16.23
CA ARG A 2 -7.69 17.64 -16.48
C ARG A 2 -7.87 18.57 -15.27
N ILE A 3 -8.95 18.43 -14.50
CA ILE A 3 -9.22 19.24 -13.31
C ILE A 3 -8.13 19.04 -12.24
N VAL A 4 -7.73 17.78 -11.99
CA VAL A 4 -6.72 17.44 -10.98
C VAL A 4 -5.35 18.04 -11.32
N VAL A 5 -4.94 17.97 -12.60
CA VAL A 5 -3.65 18.53 -13.07
C VAL A 5 -3.62 20.05 -12.91
N THR A 6 -4.69 20.74 -13.32
CA THR A 6 -4.78 22.20 -13.18
C THR A 6 -4.78 22.65 -11.71
N THR A 7 -5.43 21.88 -10.82
CA THR A 7 -5.43 22.19 -9.38
C THR A 7 -4.05 22.04 -8.75
N VAL A 8 -3.30 20.96 -9.07
CA VAL A 8 -1.93 20.78 -8.56
C VAL A 8 -0.99 21.88 -9.06
N ALA A 9 -1.11 22.26 -10.34
CA ALA A 9 -0.26 23.29 -10.93
C ALA A 9 -0.48 24.69 -10.34
N ASN A 10 -1.70 25.03 -9.93
CA ASN A 10 -2.03 26.37 -9.40
C ASN A 10 -2.00 26.45 -7.87
N ASN A 11 -2.36 25.36 -7.17
CA ASN A 11 -2.61 25.39 -5.73
C ASN A 11 -1.72 24.41 -4.93
N GLY A 12 -0.80 23.72 -5.60
CA GLY A 12 0.04 22.68 -4.99
C GLY A 12 -0.71 21.37 -4.73
N LEU A 13 -0.01 20.40 -4.14
CA LEU A 13 -0.63 19.13 -3.77
C LEU A 13 -1.70 19.35 -2.68
N PRO A 14 -2.92 18.79 -2.83
CA PRO A 14 -3.93 18.81 -1.78
C PRO A 14 -3.38 18.31 -0.44
N GLN A 15 -3.87 18.84 0.69
CA GLN A 15 -3.38 18.53 2.05
C GLN A 15 -3.39 17.04 2.44
N TYR A 16 -4.00 16.17 1.63
CA TYR A 16 -4.03 14.72 1.87
C TYR A 16 -3.61 13.90 0.65
N TYR A 17 -3.00 14.51 -0.37
CA TYR A 17 -2.59 13.79 -1.58
C TYR A 17 -1.55 12.70 -1.30
N GLY A 18 -0.73 12.90 -0.26
CA GLY A 18 0.26 11.91 0.20
C GLY A 18 -0.24 10.99 1.32
N PHE A 19 -1.49 11.11 1.78
CA PHE A 19 -1.98 10.21 2.81
C PHE A 19 -2.30 8.85 2.20
N PRO A 20 -1.76 7.76 2.76
CA PRO A 20 -2.09 6.42 2.29
C PRO A 20 -3.59 6.20 2.43
N ASN A 21 -4.21 5.63 1.40
CA ASN A 21 -5.58 5.17 1.53
C ASN A 21 -5.64 4.01 2.55
N ASN A 22 -6.85 3.63 2.97
CA ASN A 22 -7.03 2.60 3.99
C ASN A 22 -6.34 1.26 3.66
N GLN A 23 -6.20 0.90 2.37
CA GLN A 23 -5.51 -0.32 1.98
C GLN A 23 -4.00 -0.20 2.22
N VAL A 24 -3.40 0.89 1.75
CA VAL A 24 -1.97 1.16 1.96
C VAL A 24 -1.65 1.30 3.44
N ALA A 25 -2.50 1.96 4.22
CA ALA A 25 -2.34 2.08 5.67
C ALA A 25 -2.33 0.71 6.37
N ARG A 26 -3.23 -0.21 5.97
CA ARG A 26 -3.26 -1.58 6.50
C ARG A 26 -2.03 -2.38 6.13
N SER A 27 -1.59 -2.32 4.87
CA SER A 27 -0.36 -3.01 4.44
C SER A 27 0.87 -2.53 5.21
N LEU A 28 0.94 -1.23 5.55
CA LEU A 28 2.00 -0.71 6.41
C LEU A 28 1.93 -1.28 7.85
N THR A 29 0.72 -1.42 8.41
CA THR A 29 0.54 -2.07 9.72
C THR A 29 0.93 -3.54 9.68
N GLU A 30 0.54 -4.29 8.65
CA GLU A 30 0.90 -5.72 8.50
C GLU A 30 2.42 -5.93 8.46
N VAL A 31 3.15 -5.06 7.75
CA VAL A 31 4.63 -5.07 7.75
C VAL A 31 5.19 -4.71 9.12
N ALA A 32 4.61 -3.73 9.82
CA ALA A 32 5.07 -3.36 11.16
C ALA A 32 4.85 -4.50 12.18
N ASP A 33 3.75 -5.24 12.07
CA ASP A 33 3.43 -6.38 12.92
C ASP A 33 4.37 -7.58 12.68
N ASP A 34 4.74 -7.84 11.42
CA ASP A 34 5.76 -8.84 11.05
C ASP A 34 7.13 -8.50 11.64
N LEU A 35 7.55 -7.24 11.50
CA LEU A 35 8.80 -6.75 12.08
C LEU A 35 8.80 -6.80 13.62
N ALA A 36 7.63 -6.60 14.24
CA ALA A 36 7.46 -6.72 15.68
C ALA A 36 7.33 -8.19 16.16
N GLY A 37 7.19 -9.14 15.24
CA GLY A 37 6.98 -10.56 15.53
C GLY A 37 5.60 -10.88 16.10
N THR A 38 4.62 -10.00 15.91
CA THR A 38 3.25 -10.18 16.42
C THR A 38 2.38 -10.99 15.45
N THR A 39 2.58 -10.79 14.14
CA THR A 39 1.92 -11.56 13.07
C THR A 39 2.88 -11.71 11.90
N GLU A 40 3.27 -12.95 11.57
CA GLU A 40 4.16 -13.20 10.43
C GLU A 40 3.43 -13.02 9.09
N LEU A 41 4.07 -12.32 8.16
CA LEU A 41 3.60 -12.20 6.78
C LEU A 41 3.76 -13.51 6.02
N LYS A 42 2.77 -13.84 5.20
CA LYS A 42 2.86 -14.99 4.28
C LYS A 42 4.02 -14.77 3.31
N SER A 43 4.89 -15.77 3.17
CA SER A 43 6.02 -15.74 2.26
C SER A 43 5.95 -16.93 1.29
N ALA A 44 6.49 -16.73 0.09
CA ALA A 44 6.60 -17.76 -0.94
C ALA A 44 8.06 -18.11 -1.15
N THR A 45 8.37 -19.40 -1.21
CA THR A 45 9.76 -19.88 -1.45
C THR A 45 9.99 -20.28 -2.90
N ASN A 46 8.90 -20.44 -3.67
CA ASN A 46 8.93 -20.83 -5.07
C ASN A 46 7.81 -20.11 -5.85
N LYS A 47 7.84 -20.25 -7.17
CA LYS A 47 6.89 -19.58 -8.06
C LYS A 47 5.46 -20.04 -7.85
N GLN A 48 5.22 -21.33 -7.63
CA GLN A 48 3.86 -21.85 -7.43
C GLN A 48 3.23 -21.29 -6.14
N ASP A 49 3.99 -21.24 -5.05
CA ASP A 49 3.53 -20.66 -3.78
C ASP A 49 3.14 -19.18 -3.97
N LEU A 50 3.96 -18.42 -4.71
CA LEU A 50 3.67 -17.01 -5.00
C LEU A 50 2.39 -16.85 -5.83
N GLU A 51 2.23 -17.66 -6.87
CA GLU A 51 1.03 -17.66 -7.71
C GLU A 51 -0.23 -18.00 -6.89
N GLN A 52 -0.13 -18.91 -5.93
CA GLN A 52 -1.26 -19.22 -5.05
C GLN A 52 -1.61 -18.03 -4.15
N LEU A 53 -0.61 -17.41 -3.49
CA LEU A 53 -0.83 -16.26 -2.60
C LEU A 53 -1.41 -15.03 -3.30
N LEU A 54 -1.07 -14.81 -4.57
CA LEU A 54 -1.61 -13.69 -5.35
C LEU A 54 -3.06 -13.90 -5.83
N ASN A 55 -3.55 -15.13 -5.78
CA ASN A 55 -4.90 -15.50 -6.20
C ASN A 55 -5.88 -15.72 -5.01
N GLU A 56 -5.41 -15.54 -3.77
CA GLU A 56 -6.25 -15.49 -2.56
C GLU A 56 -7.03 -14.17 -2.47
#